data_AF-G2SZV7-F1
#
_entry.id   AF-G2SZV7-F1
#
_cell.length_a   1.000
_cell.length_b   1.000
_cell.length_c   1.000
_cell.angle_alpha   90.00
_cell.angle_beta   90.00
_cell.angle_gamma   90.00
#
_symmetry.space_group_name_H-M   'P 1'
#
loop_
_entity.id
_entity.type
_entity.pdbx_description
1 polymer ?
#
loop_
_entity_poly.entity_id
_entity_poly.type
_entity_poly.pdbx_seq_one_letter_code
_entity_poly.pdbx_strand_id
1 'polypeptide(L)'
;MQLNAEDGGNRRFILVQLPELCDEKSEAYKTGYKNICEIGKERIRRAGKMLKDALESSGLFVRAMKRHQDQHDSLEGFAYAEWEESPEVINAKKEMAAKLDVGFRVFKLDTSNLETWDATPIEDEQLDLLYRRMNSMIHRVKPERTDLDMIYEIMLKLGVPLTYSVTPFSINNKTVYGVGDDCLLLVCLAEDVQPEDVEQMTEYAPAKIIISRDSFADDTAMANAYYILRDHGIELKLV
;
A
#
# COMPACT_ATOMS: atom_id res chain seq x y z
N MET A 1 -15.33 4.70 4.48
CA MET A 1 -14.71 5.88 5.12
C MET A 1 -15.68 6.59 6.06
N GLN A 2 -16.86 7.03 5.60
CA GLN A 2 -17.84 7.74 6.44
C GLN A 2 -18.17 7.03 7.76
N LEU A 3 -18.50 5.72 7.73
CA LEU A 3 -18.77 4.96 8.97
C LEU A 3 -17.61 5.02 9.98
N ASN A 4 -16.35 4.94 9.53
CA ASN A 4 -15.19 5.08 10.43
C ASN A 4 -15.08 6.48 11.03
N ALA A 5 -15.53 7.52 10.31
CA ALA A 5 -15.57 8.87 10.85
C ALA A 5 -16.72 9.07 11.84
N GLU A 6 -17.82 8.32 11.71
CA GLU A 6 -18.98 8.41 12.59
C GLU A 6 -18.75 7.65 13.91
N ASP A 7 -18.13 6.48 13.86
CA ASP A 7 -17.98 5.59 15.02
C ASP A 7 -16.53 5.42 15.52
N GLY A 8 -15.57 6.10 14.88
CA GLY A 8 -14.15 5.98 15.23
C GLY A 8 -13.53 4.61 14.91
N GLY A 9 -14.21 3.79 14.10
CA GLY A 9 -13.74 2.46 13.71
C GLY A 9 -12.56 2.49 12.74
N ASN A 10 -11.96 1.31 12.53
CA ASN A 10 -10.77 1.10 11.70
C ASN A 10 -11.04 0.17 10.50
N ARG A 11 -12.23 0.26 9.90
CA ARG A 11 -12.62 -0.61 8.77
C ARG A 11 -11.72 -0.34 7.57
N ARG A 12 -11.22 -1.42 6.97
CA ARG A 12 -10.42 -1.42 5.74
C ARG A 12 -11.27 -1.94 4.59
N PHE A 13 -10.96 -1.50 3.37
CA PHE A 13 -11.66 -1.92 2.17
C PHE A 13 -10.65 -2.32 1.09
N ILE A 14 -11.06 -3.26 0.22
CA ILE A 14 -10.37 -3.59 -1.02
C ILE A 14 -11.41 -3.45 -2.12
N LEU A 15 -11.10 -2.67 -3.15
CA LEU A 15 -11.96 -2.44 -4.30
C LEU A 15 -11.23 -2.89 -5.55
N VAL A 16 -11.97 -3.55 -6.44
CA VAL A 16 -11.48 -4.03 -7.73
C VAL A 16 -12.33 -3.38 -8.81
N GLN A 17 -11.67 -2.80 -9.82
CA GLN A 17 -12.34 -2.17 -10.96
C GLN A 17 -11.55 -2.52 -12.22
N LEU A 18 -12.26 -2.96 -13.25
CA LEU A 18 -11.69 -3.19 -14.58
C LEU A 18 -11.37 -1.84 -15.25
N PRO A 19 -10.21 -1.66 -15.92
CA PRO A 19 -9.83 -0.43 -16.59
C PRO A 19 -10.53 -0.25 -17.94
N GLU A 20 -11.86 -0.26 -17.92
CA GLU A 20 -12.70 -0.04 -19.10
C GLU A 20 -12.52 1.38 -19.61
N LEU A 21 -12.27 1.51 -20.92
CA LEU A 21 -12.11 2.81 -21.57
C LEU A 21 -13.42 3.59 -21.50
N CYS A 22 -13.30 4.89 -21.22
CA CYS A 22 -14.43 5.80 -21.31
C CYS A 22 -14.82 6.02 -22.77
N ASP A 23 -16.11 6.15 -23.05
CA ASP A 23 -16.59 6.62 -24.36
C ASP A 23 -16.01 8.03 -24.62
N GLU A 24 -15.39 8.23 -25.79
CA GLU A 24 -14.78 9.50 -26.19
C GLU A 24 -15.77 10.68 -26.17
N LYS A 25 -17.06 10.41 -26.33
CA LYS A 25 -18.13 11.43 -26.29
C LYS A 25 -18.57 11.78 -24.86
N SER A 26 -18.17 10.98 -23.87
CA SER A 26 -18.57 11.18 -22.47
C SER A 26 -17.92 12.42 -21.86
N GLU A 27 -18.61 13.03 -20.89
CA GLU A 27 -18.06 14.13 -20.10
C GLU A 27 -16.80 13.70 -19.31
N ALA A 28 -16.74 12.44 -18.89
CA ALA A 28 -15.57 11.88 -18.21
C ALA A 28 -14.33 11.89 -19.12
N TYR A 29 -14.48 11.47 -20.38
CA TYR A 29 -13.37 11.50 -21.33
C TYR A 29 -12.93 12.94 -21.65
N LYS A 30 -13.88 13.84 -21.88
CA LYS A 30 -13.61 15.27 -22.11
C LYS A 30 -12.87 15.95 -20.96
N THR A 31 -13.09 15.49 -19.73
CA THR A 31 -12.42 15.99 -18.52
C THR A 31 -11.08 15.31 -18.24
N GLY A 32 -10.61 14.42 -19.13
CA GLY A 32 -9.28 13.80 -19.08
C GLY A 32 -9.23 12.40 -18.48
N TYR A 33 -10.37 11.82 -18.09
CA TYR A 33 -10.42 10.46 -17.57
C TYR A 33 -10.49 9.43 -18.69
N LYS A 34 -9.38 8.71 -18.93
CA LYS A 34 -9.27 7.71 -19.98
C LYS A 34 -10.07 6.43 -19.70
N ASN A 35 -10.19 6.04 -18.43
CA ASN A 35 -10.87 4.82 -18.02
C ASN A 35 -11.65 5.00 -16.72
N ILE A 36 -12.54 4.05 -16.43
CA ILE A 36 -13.40 4.07 -15.23
C ILE A 36 -12.57 4.01 -13.93
N CYS A 37 -11.42 3.33 -13.91
CA CYS A 37 -10.55 3.28 -12.72
C CYS A 37 -10.06 4.67 -12.30
N GLU A 38 -9.70 5.54 -13.25
CA GLU A 38 -9.27 6.91 -12.93
C GLU A 38 -10.38 7.71 -12.23
N ILE A 39 -11.62 7.55 -12.69
CA ILE A 39 -12.80 8.17 -12.06
C ILE A 39 -13.00 7.62 -10.65
N GLY A 40 -12.91 6.30 -10.48
CA GLY A 40 -13.06 5.62 -9.19
C GLY A 40 -12.01 6.08 -8.17
N LYS A 41 -10.74 6.14 -8.57
CA LYS A 41 -9.63 6.65 -7.73
C LYS A 41 -9.87 8.08 -7.31
N GLU A 42 -10.28 8.94 -8.25
CA GLU A 42 -10.52 10.34 -7.93
C GLU A 42 -11.73 10.54 -7.03
N ARG A 43 -12.80 9.75 -7.23
CA ARG A 43 -13.97 9.75 -6.34
C ARG A 43 -13.57 9.41 -4.90
N ILE A 44 -12.77 8.36 -4.71
CA ILE A 44 -12.30 7.94 -3.37
C ILE A 44 -11.45 9.04 -2.75
N ARG A 45 -10.51 9.61 -3.51
CA ARG A 45 -9.64 10.70 -3.05
C ARG A 45 -10.46 11.92 -2.61
N ARG A 46 -11.43 12.37 -3.42
CA ARG A 46 -12.30 13.50 -3.10
C ARG A 46 -13.20 13.23 -1.91
N ALA A 47 -13.78 12.03 -1.82
CA ALA A 47 -14.61 11.64 -0.69
C ALA A 47 -13.81 11.65 0.62
N GLY A 48 -12.58 11.12 0.61
CA GLY A 48 -11.67 11.15 1.76
C GLY A 48 -11.30 12.58 2.17
N LYS A 49 -10.93 13.43 1.19
CA LYS A 49 -10.64 14.85 1.44
C LYS A 49 -11.85 15.59 2.01
N MET A 50 -13.03 15.46 1.39
CA MET A 50 -14.25 16.10 1.88
C MET A 50 -14.60 15.68 3.31
N LEU A 51 -14.40 14.42 3.66
CA LEU A 51 -14.68 13.91 5.01
C LEU A 51 -13.69 14.49 6.03
N LYS A 52 -12.41 14.57 5.68
CA LYS A 52 -11.38 15.18 6.53
C LYS A 52 -11.61 16.68 6.70
N ASP A 53 -11.83 17.39 5.60
CA ASP A 53 -12.14 18.82 5.59
C ASP A 53 -13.40 19.10 6.41
N ALA A 54 -14.44 18.26 6.32
CA ALA A 54 -15.67 18.41 7.12
C ALA A 54 -15.42 18.24 8.62
N LEU A 55 -14.57 17.30 9.04
CA LEU A 55 -14.21 17.12 10.45
C LEU A 55 -13.38 18.30 10.98
N GLU A 56 -12.51 18.88 10.14
CA GLU A 56 -11.66 20.03 10.52
C GLU A 56 -12.42 21.38 10.47
N SER A 57 -13.36 21.54 9.54
CA SER A 57 -14.10 22.78 9.28
C SER A 57 -15.46 22.85 9.96
N SER A 58 -15.98 21.76 10.53
CA SER A 58 -17.21 21.75 11.32
C SER A 58 -17.01 22.39 12.70
N GLY A 59 -16.49 23.62 12.71
CA GLY A 59 -16.80 24.66 13.68
C GLY A 59 -17.75 25.73 13.10
N LEU A 60 -18.23 25.59 11.85
CA LEU A 60 -19.17 26.55 11.26
C LEU A 60 -20.64 26.23 11.58
N PHE A 61 -21.14 26.92 12.61
CA PHE A 61 -22.51 27.39 12.81
C PHE A 61 -23.65 26.56 12.17
N VAL A 62 -24.30 25.71 12.95
CA VAL A 62 -25.66 25.24 12.63
C VAL A 62 -26.63 26.39 12.92
N ARG A 63 -27.24 26.98 11.89
CA ARG A 63 -28.33 27.95 12.06
C ARG A 63 -29.56 27.24 12.63
N ALA A 64 -29.85 27.47 13.91
CA ALA A 64 -31.11 27.07 14.53
C ALA A 64 -32.02 28.31 14.71
N MET A 65 -33.25 28.23 14.19
CA MET A 65 -34.25 29.30 14.29
C MET A 65 -34.86 29.29 15.70
N LYS A 66 -34.51 30.26 16.56
CA LYS A 66 -35.22 30.47 17.84
C LYS A 66 -36.38 31.44 17.62
N ARG A 67 -37.57 31.05 18.08
CA ARG A 67 -38.73 31.95 18.17
C ARG A 67 -38.60 32.78 19.44
N HIS A 68 -38.70 34.10 19.31
CA HIS A 68 -38.96 34.97 20.45
C HIS A 68 -40.46 35.24 20.51
N GLN A 69 -41.06 35.03 21.69
CA GLN A 69 -42.41 35.48 22.03
C GLN A 69 -42.27 36.60 23.05
N ASP A 70 -42.94 37.71 22.82
CA ASP A 70 -42.99 38.80 23.79
C ASP A 70 -43.92 38.48 24.96
N GLN A 71 -43.84 39.29 26.01
CA GLN A 71 -44.75 39.26 27.16
C GLN A 71 -46.24 39.56 26.80
N HIS A 72 -46.56 39.73 25.53
CA HIS A 72 -47.90 39.95 24.98
C HIS A 72 -48.28 39.00 23.83
N ASP A 73 -47.55 37.88 23.67
CA ASP A 73 -47.86 36.77 22.74
C ASP A 73 -48.04 37.17 21.25
N SER A 74 -47.52 38.32 20.85
CA SER A 74 -47.34 38.71 19.45
C SER A 74 -45.95 38.31 18.94
N LEU A 75 -45.86 37.85 17.69
CA LEU A 75 -44.62 37.38 17.05
C LEU A 75 -43.70 38.55 16.67
N GLU A 76 -42.65 38.81 17.47
CA GLU A 76 -41.53 39.71 17.11
C GLU A 76 -40.37 38.92 16.43
N GLY A 77 -40.60 38.50 15.18
CA GLY A 77 -39.54 38.15 14.24
C GLY A 77 -38.69 36.89 14.52
N PHE A 78 -37.72 36.66 13.62
CA PHE A 78 -36.76 35.55 13.68
C PHE A 78 -35.34 36.10 13.79
N ALA A 79 -34.58 35.68 14.81
CA ALA A 79 -33.16 35.97 14.92
C ALA A 79 -32.33 34.69 14.69
N TYR A 80 -31.24 34.80 13.92
CA TYR A 80 -30.27 33.72 13.77
C TYR A 80 -29.33 33.73 14.98
N ALA A 81 -29.36 32.66 15.78
CA ALA A 81 -28.33 32.44 16.80
C ALA A 81 -27.21 31.60 16.19
N GLU A 82 -26.01 32.16 16.18
CA GLU A 82 -24.77 31.45 15.88
C GLU A 82 -24.35 30.67 17.13
N TRP A 83 -24.38 29.33 17.06
CA TRP A 83 -23.87 28.46 18.11
C TRP A 83 -22.47 28.01 17.73
N GLU A 84 -21.49 28.33 18.58
CA GLU A 84 -20.14 27.76 18.50
C GLU A 84 -20.12 26.41 19.21
N GLU A 85 -19.44 25.43 18.62
CA GLU A 85 -19.19 24.16 19.28
C GLU A 85 -18.28 24.35 20.50
N SER A 86 -18.46 23.53 21.54
CA SER A 86 -17.58 23.64 22.70
C SER A 86 -16.13 23.33 22.31
N PRO A 87 -15.13 23.95 22.96
CA PRO A 87 -13.73 23.66 22.71
C PRO A 87 -13.38 22.17 22.81
N GLU A 88 -14.07 21.43 23.68
CA GLU A 88 -13.92 19.98 23.85
C GLU A 88 -14.36 19.20 22.60
N VAL A 89 -15.48 19.58 21.99
CA VAL A 89 -15.99 18.94 20.75
C VAL A 89 -15.05 19.25 19.58
N ILE A 90 -14.57 20.49 19.47
CA ILE A 90 -13.61 20.89 18.44
C ILE A 90 -12.32 20.09 18.56
N ASN A 91 -11.80 19.91 19.77
CA ASN A 91 -10.58 19.13 19.98
C ASN A 91 -10.79 17.64 19.68
N ALA A 92 -11.90 17.05 20.13
CA ALA A 92 -12.25 15.66 19.81
C ALA A 92 -12.37 15.42 18.30
N LYS A 93 -12.99 16.34 17.56
CA LYS A 93 -13.08 16.26 16.10
C LYS A 93 -11.72 16.37 15.42
N LYS A 94 -10.84 17.26 15.89
CA LYS A 94 -9.46 17.36 15.38
C LYS A 94 -8.68 16.07 15.61
N GLU A 95 -8.83 15.46 16.79
CA GLU A 95 -8.21 14.16 17.08
C GLU A 95 -8.77 13.05 16.18
N MET A 96 -10.08 13.03 15.94
CA MET A 96 -10.71 12.08 15.01
C MET A 96 -10.22 12.29 13.57
N ALA A 97 -10.16 13.54 13.11
CA ALA A 97 -9.64 13.88 11.78
C ALA A 97 -8.17 13.47 11.60
N ALA A 98 -7.37 13.58 12.66
CA ALA A 98 -5.97 13.16 12.66
C ALA A 98 -5.81 11.63 12.62
N LYS A 99 -6.71 10.88 13.26
CA LYS A 99 -6.68 9.41 13.31
C LYS A 99 -7.38 8.74 12.12
N LEU A 100 -8.25 9.45 11.40
CA LEU A 100 -9.02 8.89 10.30
C LEU A 100 -8.13 8.56 9.10
N ASP A 101 -8.02 7.26 8.78
CA ASP A 101 -7.37 6.81 7.57
C ASP A 101 -8.27 7.02 6.34
N VAL A 102 -7.91 8.02 5.53
CA VAL A 102 -8.51 8.32 4.22
C VAL A 102 -7.58 7.92 3.06
N GLY A 103 -6.41 7.35 3.38
CA GLY A 103 -5.44 6.89 2.42
C GLY A 103 -5.91 5.61 1.72
N PHE A 104 -5.33 5.36 0.56
CA PHE A 104 -5.48 4.10 -0.14
C PHE A 104 -4.28 3.86 -1.06
N ARG A 105 -3.98 2.59 -1.31
CA ARG A 105 -2.99 2.15 -2.30
C ARG A 105 -3.70 1.75 -3.58
N VAL A 106 -3.01 1.89 -4.70
CA VAL A 106 -3.53 1.52 -6.02
C VAL A 106 -2.58 0.49 -6.60
N PHE A 107 -3.13 -0.67 -6.95
CA PHE A 107 -2.40 -1.74 -7.61
C PHE A 107 -3.01 -1.98 -8.99
N LYS A 108 -2.16 -2.42 -9.92
CA LYS A 108 -2.57 -2.82 -11.27
C LYS A 108 -2.11 -4.26 -11.49
N LEU A 109 -2.97 -5.08 -12.10
CA LEU A 109 -2.57 -6.41 -12.52
C LEU A 109 -1.60 -6.32 -13.69
N ASP A 110 -0.55 -7.11 -13.61
CA ASP A 110 0.48 -7.24 -14.63
C ASP A 110 0.97 -8.71 -14.61
N THR A 111 1.86 -9.06 -15.54
CA THR A 111 2.59 -10.33 -15.51
C THR A 111 3.45 -10.43 -14.26
N SER A 112 3.79 -11.67 -13.85
CA SER A 112 4.71 -11.89 -12.73
C SER A 112 6.03 -11.15 -12.95
N ASN A 113 6.58 -10.62 -11.86
CA ASN A 113 7.89 -9.98 -11.86
C ASN A 113 9.04 -11.00 -11.96
N LEU A 114 8.74 -12.29 -11.82
CA LEU A 114 9.67 -13.39 -12.01
C LEU A 114 9.57 -13.94 -13.43
N GLU A 115 10.72 -14.23 -14.02
CA GLU A 115 10.80 -15.01 -15.25
C GLU A 115 10.37 -16.46 -15.01
N THR A 116 9.56 -16.98 -15.93
CA THR A 116 9.04 -18.34 -15.87
C THR A 116 9.58 -19.14 -17.03
N TRP A 117 9.93 -20.41 -16.77
CA TRP A 117 10.41 -21.30 -17.82
C TRP A 117 9.33 -21.54 -18.88
N ASP A 118 9.65 -21.23 -20.13
CA ASP A 118 8.81 -21.55 -21.28
C ASP A 118 9.09 -22.99 -21.76
N ALA A 119 8.16 -23.89 -21.40
CA ALA A 119 8.21 -25.31 -21.74
C ALA A 119 7.67 -25.62 -23.15
N THR A 120 7.37 -24.62 -23.98
CA THR A 120 6.91 -24.85 -25.36
C THR A 120 7.98 -25.63 -26.13
N PRO A 121 7.64 -26.75 -26.79
CA PRO A 121 8.60 -27.53 -27.56
C PRO A 121 9.36 -26.67 -28.57
N ILE A 122 10.66 -26.94 -28.72
CA ILE A 122 11.54 -26.22 -29.64
C ILE A 122 11.82 -27.14 -30.82
N GLU A 123 11.64 -26.64 -32.04
CA GLU A 123 11.99 -27.36 -33.27
C GLU A 123 13.50 -27.23 -33.57
N ASP A 124 14.08 -28.17 -34.32
CA ASP A 124 15.54 -28.26 -34.54
C ASP A 124 16.18 -26.97 -35.12
N GLU A 125 15.41 -26.14 -35.80
CA GLU A 125 15.85 -24.87 -36.41
C GLU A 125 15.81 -23.66 -35.45
N GLN A 126 15.39 -23.85 -34.19
CA GLN A 126 15.16 -22.79 -33.22
C GLN A 126 16.18 -22.78 -32.07
N LEU A 127 17.42 -23.22 -32.32
CA LEU A 127 18.46 -23.28 -31.29
C LEU A 127 18.75 -21.92 -30.63
N ASP A 128 18.65 -20.82 -31.38
CA ASP A 128 18.77 -19.46 -30.85
C ASP A 128 17.69 -19.12 -29.83
N LEU A 129 16.46 -19.66 -30.00
CA LEU A 129 15.37 -19.48 -29.05
C LEU A 129 15.67 -20.22 -27.74
N LEU A 130 16.25 -21.42 -27.81
CA LEU A 130 16.69 -22.16 -26.62
C LEU A 130 17.74 -21.35 -25.84
N TYR A 131 18.77 -20.84 -26.51
CA TYR A 131 19.80 -20.04 -25.84
C TYR A 131 19.22 -18.78 -25.18
N ARG A 132 18.30 -18.09 -25.84
CA ARG A 132 17.60 -16.94 -25.23
C ARG A 132 16.80 -17.34 -23.99
N ARG A 133 16.06 -18.45 -24.04
CA ARG A 133 15.30 -18.98 -22.88
C ARG A 133 16.21 -19.41 -21.72
N MET A 134 17.36 -20.00 -22.02
CA MET A 134 18.34 -20.34 -20.99
C MET A 134 18.94 -19.08 -20.36
N ASN A 135 19.31 -18.10 -21.18
CA ASN A 135 19.87 -16.84 -20.69
C ASN A 135 18.87 -16.02 -19.87
N SER A 136 17.58 -16.03 -20.21
CA SER A 136 16.54 -15.36 -19.40
C SER A 136 16.33 -16.01 -18.03
N MET A 137 16.84 -17.22 -17.81
CA MET A 137 16.78 -17.88 -16.49
C MET A 137 17.99 -17.59 -15.60
N ILE A 138 19.02 -16.90 -16.13
CA ILE A 138 20.20 -16.49 -15.36
C ILE A 138 19.81 -15.41 -14.35
N HIS A 139 19.00 -14.44 -14.77
CA HIS A 139 18.43 -13.43 -13.90
C HIS A 139 16.93 -13.65 -13.82
N ARG A 140 16.44 -14.11 -12.66
CA ARG A 140 15.01 -14.45 -12.51
C ARG A 140 14.12 -13.24 -12.31
N VAL A 141 14.70 -12.11 -11.90
CA VAL A 141 13.97 -10.86 -11.70
C VAL A 141 13.98 -10.07 -13.00
N LYS A 142 12.79 -9.67 -13.46
CA LYS A 142 12.65 -8.83 -14.66
C LYS A 142 13.29 -7.45 -14.45
N PRO A 143 14.15 -6.97 -15.36
CA PRO A 143 14.94 -5.75 -15.15
C PRO A 143 14.12 -4.46 -15.14
N GLU A 144 12.91 -4.46 -15.72
CA GLU A 144 12.02 -3.31 -15.74
C GLU A 144 11.17 -3.16 -14.48
N ARG A 145 11.32 -4.06 -13.49
CA ARG A 145 10.50 -4.11 -12.28
C ARG A 145 11.17 -3.42 -11.11
N THR A 146 10.35 -2.84 -10.23
CA THR A 146 10.82 -2.20 -9.01
C THR A 146 10.87 -3.20 -7.85
N ASP A 147 11.73 -2.93 -6.87
CA ASP A 147 11.80 -3.71 -5.63
C ASP A 147 10.44 -3.79 -4.93
N LEU A 148 9.66 -2.70 -4.97
CA LEU A 148 8.31 -2.67 -4.40
C LEU A 148 7.36 -3.62 -5.11
N ASP A 149 7.41 -3.72 -6.44
CA ASP A 149 6.57 -4.67 -7.19
C ASP A 149 6.88 -6.11 -6.79
N MET A 150 8.17 -6.42 -6.65
CA MET A 150 8.64 -7.72 -6.16
C MET A 150 8.14 -8.01 -4.74
N ILE A 151 8.28 -7.06 -3.83
CA ILE A 151 7.84 -7.20 -2.44
C ILE A 151 6.34 -7.47 -2.36
N TYR A 152 5.51 -6.72 -3.11
CA TYR A 152 4.06 -6.94 -3.10
C TYR A 152 3.67 -8.27 -3.73
N GLU A 153 4.35 -8.72 -4.78
CA GLU A 153 4.12 -10.07 -5.32
C GLU A 153 4.49 -11.16 -4.31
N ILE A 154 5.62 -11.00 -3.62
CA ILE A 154 6.08 -11.91 -2.57
C ILE A 154 5.09 -11.95 -1.40
N MET A 155 4.62 -10.78 -0.93
CA MET A 155 3.60 -10.67 0.11
C MET A 155 2.34 -11.44 -0.27
N LEU A 156 1.84 -11.27 -1.51
CA LEU A 156 0.66 -11.98 -2.00
C LEU A 156 0.88 -13.49 -2.06
N LYS A 157 2.03 -13.95 -2.56
CA LYS A 157 2.38 -15.38 -2.61
C LYS A 157 2.50 -16.03 -1.23
N LEU A 158 2.82 -15.24 -0.20
CA LEU A 158 2.92 -15.70 1.19
C LEU A 158 1.62 -15.53 1.98
N GLY A 159 0.56 -14.98 1.37
CA GLY A 159 -0.69 -14.69 2.06
C GLY A 159 -0.59 -13.52 3.06
N VAL A 160 0.43 -12.67 2.92
CA VAL A 160 0.58 -11.46 3.74
C VAL A 160 -0.38 -10.39 3.23
N PRO A 161 -1.24 -9.80 4.09
CA PRO A 161 -2.19 -8.78 3.66
C PRO A 161 -1.51 -7.52 3.11
N LEU A 162 -2.04 -6.97 2.01
CA LEU A 162 -1.58 -5.71 1.39
C LEU A 162 -1.77 -4.47 2.29
N THR A 163 -2.45 -4.63 3.42
CA THR A 163 -2.67 -3.58 4.41
C THR A 163 -1.45 -3.32 5.28
N TYR A 164 -0.44 -4.19 5.25
CA TYR A 164 0.78 -4.04 6.04
C TYR A 164 1.67 -2.93 5.47
N SER A 165 2.33 -2.18 6.34
CA SER A 165 3.36 -1.21 5.98
C SER A 165 4.56 -1.94 5.37
N VAL A 166 5.22 -1.28 4.41
CA VAL A 166 6.51 -1.73 3.87
C VAL A 166 7.48 -0.59 4.11
N THR A 167 8.50 -0.81 4.93
CA THR A 167 9.45 0.20 5.37
C THR A 167 10.85 -0.15 4.88
N PRO A 168 11.48 0.67 4.02
CA PRO A 168 12.87 0.49 3.66
C PRO A 168 13.79 0.96 4.78
N PHE A 169 14.87 0.23 5.01
CA PHE A 169 15.99 0.63 5.86
C PHE A 169 17.30 0.08 5.29
N SER A 170 18.43 0.53 5.83
CA SER A 170 19.76 0.19 5.33
C SER A 170 20.52 -0.65 6.34
N ILE A 171 21.07 -1.78 5.89
CA ILE A 171 21.99 -2.66 6.62
C ILE A 171 23.27 -2.74 5.79
N ASN A 172 24.43 -2.33 6.33
CA ASN A 172 25.71 -2.35 5.61
C ASN A 172 25.66 -1.77 4.17
N ASN A 173 24.97 -0.63 3.99
CA ASN A 173 24.73 0.02 2.70
C ASN A 173 23.83 -0.77 1.72
N LYS A 174 23.14 -1.81 2.18
CA LYS A 174 22.17 -2.59 1.42
C LYS A 174 20.76 -2.26 1.85
N THR A 175 19.88 -2.12 0.87
CA THR A 175 18.48 -1.81 1.12
C THR A 175 17.74 -3.08 1.51
N VAL A 176 17.10 -3.04 2.68
CA VAL A 176 16.26 -4.10 3.22
C VAL A 176 14.88 -3.54 3.52
N TYR A 177 13.85 -4.33 3.26
CA TYR A 177 12.47 -3.93 3.43
C TYR A 177 11.82 -4.75 4.54
N GLY A 178 11.32 -4.05 5.57
CA GLY A 178 10.50 -4.64 6.62
C GLY A 178 9.02 -4.60 6.25
N VAL A 179 8.31 -5.69 6.49
CA VAL A 179 6.86 -5.78 6.28
C VAL A 179 6.14 -5.86 7.61
N GLY A 180 5.25 -4.90 7.86
CA GLY A 180 4.57 -4.73 9.16
C GLY A 180 5.39 -3.91 10.16
N ASP A 181 4.72 -3.47 11.23
CA ASP A 181 5.35 -2.63 12.27
C ASP A 181 6.30 -3.43 13.18
N ASP A 182 6.16 -4.76 13.17
CA ASP A 182 6.95 -5.73 13.91
C ASP A 182 8.07 -6.36 13.07
N CYS A 183 8.19 -6.00 11.78
CA CYS A 183 9.19 -6.53 10.85
C CYS A 183 9.28 -8.07 10.83
N LEU A 184 8.18 -8.78 11.09
CA LEU A 184 8.17 -10.26 11.12
C LEU A 184 8.61 -10.90 9.79
N LEU A 185 8.50 -10.14 8.70
CA LEU A 185 9.00 -10.50 7.39
C LEU A 185 9.98 -9.43 6.90
N LEU A 186 11.20 -9.85 6.56
CA LEU A 186 12.18 -9.04 5.85
C LEU A 186 12.36 -9.50 4.40
N VAL A 187 12.56 -8.56 3.51
CA VAL A 187 12.89 -8.80 2.10
C VAL A 187 14.16 -8.04 1.75
N CYS A 188 15.19 -8.74 1.28
CA CYS A 188 16.42 -8.16 0.77
C CYS A 188 16.60 -8.55 -0.70
N LEU A 189 16.64 -7.55 -1.57
CA LEU A 189 16.87 -7.70 -3.01
C LEU A 189 18.19 -7.06 -3.46
N ALA A 190 19.01 -6.59 -2.51
CA ALA A 190 20.30 -5.97 -2.80
C ALA A 190 21.28 -6.98 -3.39
N GLU A 191 22.25 -6.50 -4.16
CA GLU A 191 23.32 -7.34 -4.70
C GLU A 191 24.41 -7.63 -3.66
N ASP A 192 25.20 -8.67 -3.92
CA ASP A 192 26.40 -9.03 -3.18
C ASP A 192 26.20 -9.29 -1.68
N VAL A 193 25.03 -9.77 -1.24
CA VAL A 193 24.70 -10.10 0.15
C VAL A 193 25.72 -11.06 0.75
N GLN A 194 26.35 -10.62 1.84
CA GLN A 194 27.37 -11.34 2.58
C GLN A 194 26.80 -11.90 3.91
N PRO A 195 27.43 -12.91 4.51
CA PRO A 195 26.99 -13.46 5.80
C PRO A 195 26.86 -12.41 6.91
N GLU A 196 27.72 -11.40 6.94
CA GLU A 196 27.68 -10.32 7.94
C GLU A 196 26.42 -9.47 7.83
N ASP A 197 25.88 -9.31 6.62
CA ASP A 197 24.61 -8.58 6.42
C ASP A 197 23.44 -9.38 6.98
N VAL A 198 23.47 -10.70 6.77
CA VAL A 198 22.43 -11.62 7.27
C VAL A 198 22.45 -11.68 8.79
N GLU A 199 23.62 -11.66 9.41
CA GLU A 199 23.78 -11.57 10.86
C GLU A 199 23.12 -10.29 11.41
N GLN A 200 23.33 -9.13 10.78
CA GLN A 200 22.63 -7.90 11.20
C GLN A 200 21.12 -7.95 10.97
N MET A 201 20.66 -8.64 9.92
CA MET A 201 19.22 -8.84 9.71
C MET A 201 18.58 -9.67 10.82
N THR A 202 19.33 -10.56 11.50
CA THR A 202 18.78 -11.38 12.60
C THR A 202 18.52 -10.56 13.87
N GLU A 203 19.19 -9.43 14.06
CA GLU A 203 18.99 -8.53 15.22
C GLU A 203 17.56 -7.97 15.27
N TYR A 204 16.89 -7.88 14.12
CA TYR A 204 15.48 -7.47 14.03
C TYR A 204 14.50 -8.59 14.43
N ALA A 205 15.00 -9.79 14.74
CA ALA A 205 14.23 -10.98 15.12
C ALA A 205 13.04 -11.29 14.19
N PRO A 206 13.20 -11.27 12.85
CA PRO A 206 12.11 -11.61 11.95
C PRO A 206 11.76 -13.10 12.05
N ALA A 207 10.51 -13.45 11.77
CA ALA A 207 10.13 -14.86 11.63
C ALA A 207 10.62 -15.44 10.30
N LYS A 208 10.72 -14.61 9.26
CA LYS A 208 11.08 -15.02 7.90
C LYS A 208 11.90 -13.95 7.19
N ILE A 209 12.94 -14.37 6.49
CA ILE A 209 13.72 -13.51 5.60
C ILE A 209 13.65 -14.04 4.18
N ILE A 210 13.45 -13.14 3.23
CA ILE A 210 13.37 -13.43 1.81
C ILE A 210 14.53 -12.75 1.12
N ILE A 211 15.34 -13.54 0.43
CA ILE A 211 16.52 -13.06 -0.29
C ILE A 211 16.44 -13.63 -1.70
N SER A 212 16.71 -12.82 -2.72
CA SER A 212 16.87 -13.34 -4.08
C SER A 212 18.08 -14.26 -4.13
N ARG A 213 18.00 -15.38 -4.87
CA ARG A 213 19.19 -16.21 -5.06
C ARG A 213 20.34 -15.41 -5.69
N ASP A 214 19.99 -14.53 -6.63
CA ASP A 214 20.93 -13.72 -7.38
C ASP A 214 21.55 -12.60 -6.52
N SER A 215 21.00 -12.35 -5.32
CA SER A 215 21.54 -11.38 -4.36
C SER A 215 22.81 -11.88 -3.68
N PHE A 216 23.07 -13.19 -3.62
CA PHE A 216 24.28 -13.70 -2.96
C PHE A 216 25.50 -13.62 -3.88
N ALA A 217 26.66 -13.32 -3.29
CA ALA A 217 27.92 -13.27 -4.02
C ALA A 217 28.33 -14.64 -4.58
N ASP A 218 28.11 -15.71 -3.81
CA ASP A 218 28.38 -17.09 -4.18
C ASP A 218 27.50 -18.09 -3.40
N ASP A 219 27.56 -19.37 -3.80
CA ASP A 219 26.84 -20.46 -3.13
C ASP A 219 27.30 -20.65 -1.67
N THR A 220 28.54 -20.25 -1.34
CA THR A 220 29.09 -20.30 0.02
C THR A 220 28.36 -19.32 0.93
N ALA A 221 28.18 -18.07 0.49
CA ALA A 221 27.46 -17.02 1.20
C ALA A 221 26.01 -17.43 1.42
N MET A 222 25.35 -18.00 0.41
CA MET A 222 23.98 -18.51 0.52
C MET A 222 23.89 -19.64 1.57
N ALA A 223 24.82 -20.59 1.56
CA ALA A 223 24.83 -21.69 2.53
C ALA A 223 25.07 -21.17 3.96
N ASN A 224 26.01 -20.24 4.14
CA ASN A 224 26.29 -19.60 5.42
C ASN A 224 25.06 -18.84 5.94
N ALA A 225 24.41 -18.05 5.08
CA ALA A 225 23.18 -17.35 5.41
C ALA A 225 22.07 -18.30 5.89
N TYR A 226 21.91 -19.45 5.22
CA TYR A 226 20.95 -20.47 5.65
C TYR A 226 21.25 -21.00 7.07
N TYR A 227 22.50 -21.29 7.39
CA TYR A 227 22.87 -21.79 8.72
C TYR A 227 22.75 -20.71 9.81
N ILE A 228 23.19 -19.48 9.54
CA ILE A 228 23.02 -18.33 10.45
C ILE A 228 21.55 -18.16 10.84
N LEU A 229 20.66 -18.14 9.84
CA LEU A 229 19.23 -17.95 10.07
C LEU A 229 18.62 -19.14 10.81
N ARG A 230 19.04 -20.36 10.47
CA ARG A 230 18.57 -21.57 11.16
C ARG A 230 18.95 -21.59 12.64
N ASP A 231 20.15 -21.14 12.99
CA ASP A 231 20.63 -21.09 14.38
C ASP A 231 19.83 -20.08 15.21
N HIS A 232 19.34 -19.01 14.58
CA HIS A 232 18.45 -18.02 15.18
C HIS A 232 16.96 -18.38 15.12
N GLY A 233 16.61 -19.54 14.53
CA GLY A 233 15.21 -19.98 14.38
C GLY A 233 14.41 -19.20 13.33
N ILE A 234 15.10 -18.55 12.39
CA ILE A 234 14.51 -17.71 11.33
C ILE A 234 14.42 -18.52 10.03
N GLU A 235 13.27 -18.47 9.35
CA GLU A 235 13.09 -19.17 8.07
C GLU A 235 13.67 -18.35 6.90
N LEU A 236 14.64 -18.92 6.18
CA LEU A 236 15.11 -18.36 4.90
C LEU A 236 14.25 -18.87 3.74
N LYS A 237 13.73 -17.96 2.93
CA LYS A 237 13.07 -18.30 1.66
C LYS A 237 13.76 -17.61 0.50
N LEU A 238 14.17 -18.40 -0.49
CA LEU A 238 14.77 -17.88 -1.72
C LEU A 238 13.70 -17.58 -2.76
N VAL A 239 13.88 -16.48 -3.48
CA VAL A 239 13.08 -16.08 -4.65
C VAL A 239 13.92 -16.00 -5.91
#